data_AF-A0A8K0EYX1-F1
#
_entry.id   AF-A0A8K0EYX1-F1
#
_cell.length_a   1.000
_cell.length_b   1.000
_cell.length_c   1.000
_cell.angle_alpha   90.00
_cell.angle_beta   90.00
_cell.angle_gamma   90.00
#
_symmetry.space_group_name_H-M   'P 1'
#
loop_
_entity.id
_entity.type
_entity.pdbx_description
1 polymer ?
#
loop_
_entity_poly.entity_id
_entity_poly.type
_entity_poly.pdbx_seq_one_letter_code
_entity_poly.pdbx_strand_id
1 'polypeptide(L)'
;MAGVRLRSLLFLAPLLLLCSLSFSQGHRHGVKPITEEYYDRILLYYTNLTVAIDKSPWRLQVFDNKTEAAILSESTDIDKKLGFGLWEGEYLNLYEGYLFRVGDVTRWYHATSLLSYQKPATFVVGTSDTENNATLTVVIDNPSQFKLSIKINVNHPGKGNRVAMGFNLVNKTEGFYGFGERFNDANQRGHRVGHWLEEGSFGLGNWDKDLRVPKGELCTYAPMPLTISSRGYGLQMDMYHRTVFDSKRWDDVMYIEAEADFFHMTLFAGKTPRVRVTLS
;
A
#
# COMPACT_ATOMS: atom_id res chain seq x y z
N MET A 1 -20.55 54.66 69.40
CA MET A 1 -20.69 53.30 68.83
C MET A 1 -19.61 53.14 67.77
N ALA A 2 -18.33 52.86 68.10
CA ALA A 2 -17.78 51.53 68.41
C ALA A 2 -18.44 50.47 67.49
N GLY A 3 -17.88 49.99 66.38
CA GLY A 3 -16.49 49.65 66.07
C GLY A 3 -16.27 48.17 66.42
N VAL A 4 -16.08 47.30 65.43
CA VAL A 4 -15.25 46.07 65.48
C VAL A 4 -15.29 45.35 64.12
N ARG A 5 -14.09 45.09 63.59
CA ARG A 5 -13.75 44.29 62.42
C ARG A 5 -14.06 42.81 62.66
N LEU A 6 -14.56 42.10 61.65
CA LEU A 6 -14.51 40.63 61.60
C LEU A 6 -13.63 40.13 60.44
N ARG A 7 -12.56 39.49 60.91
CA ARG A 7 -11.56 38.58 60.36
C ARG A 7 -11.80 37.93 59.00
N SER A 8 -10.73 38.00 58.22
CA SER A 8 -10.28 37.11 57.15
C SER A 8 -10.39 35.61 57.51
N LEU A 9 -11.11 34.87 56.67
CA LEU A 9 -11.10 33.41 56.63
C LEU A 9 -10.10 32.94 55.57
N LEU A 10 -9.03 32.32 56.06
CA LEU A 10 -8.13 31.47 55.29
C LEU A 10 -8.93 30.29 54.74
N PHE A 11 -9.01 30.16 53.42
CA PHE A 11 -9.36 28.90 52.77
C PHE A 11 -8.12 28.36 52.07
N LEU A 12 -7.66 27.21 52.57
CA LEU A 12 -6.69 26.33 51.93
C LEU A 12 -7.21 25.95 50.54
N ALA A 13 -6.45 26.27 49.50
CA ALA A 13 -6.58 25.63 48.20
C ALA A 13 -5.69 24.37 48.17
N PRO A 14 -6.21 23.20 47.77
CA PRO A 14 -5.39 22.01 47.63
C PRO A 14 -4.47 22.13 46.41
N LEU A 15 -3.19 21.83 46.64
CA LEU A 15 -2.14 21.70 45.64
C LEU A 15 -2.46 20.49 44.74
N LEU A 16 -3.12 20.73 43.61
CA LEU A 16 -3.33 19.73 42.56
C LEU A 16 -2.01 19.55 41.81
N LEU A 17 -1.22 18.56 42.25
CA LEU A 17 -0.03 18.09 41.54
C LEU A 17 -0.51 17.33 40.28
N LEU A 18 -0.76 18.06 39.20
CA LEU A 18 -0.91 17.48 37.87
C LEU A 18 0.45 16.92 37.46
N CYS A 19 0.64 15.60 37.64
CA CYS A 19 1.62 14.85 36.89
C CYS A 19 1.26 14.97 35.40
N SER A 20 1.80 15.97 34.72
CA SER A 20 1.93 15.96 33.28
C SER A 20 2.93 14.85 32.95
N LEU A 21 2.41 13.64 32.72
CA LEU A 21 3.09 12.63 31.92
C LEU A 21 3.24 13.23 30.53
N SER A 22 4.31 13.98 30.34
CA SER A 22 4.86 14.29 29.04
C SER A 22 5.22 12.95 28.40
N PHE A 23 4.30 12.42 27.59
CA PHE A 23 4.66 11.48 26.54
C PHE A 23 5.62 12.24 25.62
N SER A 24 6.92 12.15 25.91
CA SER A 24 7.92 12.38 24.89
C SER A 24 7.63 11.34 23.82
N GLN A 25 7.05 11.76 22.69
CA GLN A 25 7.19 11.03 21.45
C GLN A 25 8.69 10.93 21.19
N GLY A 26 9.30 9.86 21.69
CA GLY A 26 10.63 9.47 21.29
C GLY A 26 10.57 9.20 19.81
N HIS A 27 10.92 10.20 18.99
CA HIS A 27 11.40 9.97 17.64
C HIS A 27 12.63 9.07 17.79
N ARG A 28 12.41 7.75 17.81
CA ARG A 28 13.48 6.80 17.56
C ARG A 28 13.92 7.11 16.13
N HIS A 29 15.05 7.81 16.01
CA HIS A 29 15.74 7.93 14.74
C HIS A 29 15.90 6.51 14.18
N GLY A 30 15.11 6.18 13.16
CA GLY A 30 15.23 4.92 12.45
C GLY A 30 16.67 4.78 11.98
N VAL A 31 17.26 3.63 12.23
CA VAL A 31 18.60 3.32 11.71
C VAL A 31 18.49 3.41 10.18
N LYS A 32 19.19 4.37 9.57
CA LYS A 32 19.25 4.49 8.11
C LYS A 32 19.76 3.16 7.54
N PRO A 33 19.22 2.69 6.41
CA PRO A 33 19.74 1.47 5.80
C PRO A 33 21.22 1.61 5.47
N ILE A 34 21.94 0.49 5.58
CA ILE A 34 23.25 0.37 4.94
C ILE A 34 22.98 0.11 3.45
N THR A 35 23.59 0.91 2.59
CA THR A 35 23.45 0.79 1.13
C THR A 35 24.73 0.22 0.54
N GLU A 36 24.62 -0.92 -0.14
CA GLU A 36 25.67 -1.46 -0.99
C GLU A 36 25.26 -1.34 -2.46
N GLU A 37 26.16 -0.83 -3.28
CA GLU A 37 25.92 -0.63 -4.71
C GLU A 37 26.85 -1.54 -5.52
N TYR A 38 26.24 -2.30 -6.42
CA TYR A 38 26.88 -3.12 -7.43
C TYR A 38 26.62 -2.51 -8.81
N TYR A 39 27.29 -3.05 -9.84
CA TYR A 39 27.13 -2.58 -11.21
C TYR A 39 25.67 -2.62 -11.68
N ASP A 40 24.99 -3.74 -11.45
CA ASP A 40 23.65 -4.06 -11.92
C ASP A 40 22.58 -4.03 -10.82
N ARG A 41 22.97 -3.87 -9.55
CA ARG A 41 22.08 -4.01 -8.40
C ARG A 41 22.39 -3.03 -7.27
N ILE A 42 21.38 -2.67 -6.48
CA ILE A 42 21.51 -1.95 -5.21
C ILE A 42 20.90 -2.81 -4.10
N LEU A 43 21.61 -2.96 -2.99
CA LEU A 43 21.13 -3.62 -1.78
C LEU A 43 20.92 -2.61 -0.66
N LEU A 44 19.74 -2.64 -0.05
CA LEU A 44 19.40 -1.86 1.14
C LEU A 44 19.22 -2.84 2.31
N TYR A 45 20.12 -2.78 3.28
CA TYR A 45 20.06 -3.61 4.46
C TYR A 45 19.35 -2.87 5.60
N TYR A 46 18.26 -3.46 6.06
CA TYR A 46 17.54 -3.06 7.25
C TYR A 46 17.68 -4.12 8.34
N THR A 47 17.17 -3.85 9.54
CA THR A 47 17.35 -4.76 10.69
C THR A 47 16.89 -6.20 10.42
N ASN A 48 15.73 -6.38 9.79
CA ASN A 48 15.15 -7.70 9.55
C ASN A 48 14.96 -8.04 8.06
N LEU A 49 15.20 -7.07 7.18
CA LEU A 49 14.90 -7.18 5.76
C LEU A 49 16.06 -6.69 4.91
N THR A 50 16.23 -7.30 3.75
CA THR A 50 17.10 -6.81 2.69
C THR A 50 16.23 -6.50 1.49
N VAL A 51 16.40 -5.32 0.92
CA VAL A 51 15.74 -4.94 -0.33
C VAL A 51 16.77 -4.95 -1.44
N ALA A 52 16.55 -5.75 -2.47
CA ALA A 52 17.38 -5.77 -3.66
C ALA A 52 16.64 -5.07 -4.80
N ILE A 53 17.38 -4.23 -5.52
CA ILE A 53 16.90 -3.47 -6.66
C ILE A 53 17.81 -3.78 -7.84
N ASP A 54 17.29 -4.49 -8.84
CA ASP A 54 17.96 -4.64 -10.12
C ASP A 54 17.79 -3.36 -10.93
N LYS A 55 18.90 -2.84 -11.48
CA LYS A 55 18.92 -1.55 -12.17
C LYS A 55 18.38 -1.64 -13.58
N SER A 56 18.65 -2.73 -14.30
CA SER A 56 18.20 -2.93 -15.68
C SER A 56 18.18 -4.43 -16.04
N PRO A 57 17.01 -5.02 -16.35
CA PRO A 57 15.69 -4.39 -16.22
C PRO A 57 15.39 -4.07 -14.75
N TRP A 58 14.61 -3.02 -14.50
CA TRP A 58 14.13 -2.68 -13.17
C TRP A 58 13.41 -3.88 -12.54
N ARG A 59 13.78 -4.17 -11.29
CA ARG A 59 13.11 -5.16 -10.46
C ARG A 59 13.32 -4.87 -8.97
N LEU A 60 12.26 -4.99 -8.17
CA LEU A 60 12.33 -4.92 -6.71
C LEU A 60 12.09 -6.29 -6.06
N GLN A 61 12.93 -6.64 -5.08
CA GLN A 61 12.77 -7.85 -4.27
C GLN A 61 13.00 -7.54 -2.78
N VAL A 62 12.26 -8.21 -1.91
CA VAL A 62 12.39 -8.08 -0.45
C VAL A 62 12.64 -9.45 0.15
N PHE A 63 13.70 -9.57 0.94
CA PHE A 63 14.16 -10.80 1.56
C PHE A 63 14.09 -10.69 3.09
N ASP A 64 13.81 -11.80 3.75
CA ASP A 64 13.97 -11.93 5.21
C ASP A 64 15.45 -12.19 5.52
N ASN A 65 16.08 -11.36 6.36
CA ASN A 65 17.52 -11.49 6.65
C ASN A 65 17.91 -12.75 7.41
N LYS A 66 16.96 -13.41 8.09
CA LYS A 66 17.23 -14.61 8.90
C LYS A 66 17.13 -15.88 8.08
N THR A 67 16.21 -15.92 7.13
CA THR A 67 15.95 -17.11 6.30
C THR A 67 16.51 -16.99 4.89
N GLU A 68 16.89 -15.78 4.48
CA GLU A 68 17.30 -15.42 3.11
C GLU A 68 16.21 -15.69 2.05
N ALA A 69 15.02 -16.09 2.47
CA ALA A 69 13.90 -16.34 1.58
C ALA A 69 13.33 -15.02 1.05
N ALA A 70 12.99 -15.01 -0.24
CA ALA A 70 12.21 -13.93 -0.83
C ALA A 70 10.81 -13.90 -0.20
N ILE A 71 10.47 -12.76 0.40
CA ILE A 71 9.13 -12.45 0.88
C ILE A 71 8.29 -11.93 -0.29
N LEU A 72 8.80 -10.90 -0.96
CA LEU A 72 8.22 -10.33 -2.17
C LEU A 72 9.26 -10.37 -3.28
N SER A 73 8.83 -10.74 -4.48
CA SER A 73 9.60 -10.55 -5.69
C SER A 73 8.69 -9.98 -6.74
N GLU A 74 9.02 -8.81 -7.26
CA GLU A 74 8.36 -8.29 -8.45
C GLU A 74 8.44 -9.31 -9.59
N SER A 75 7.36 -9.38 -10.39
CA SER A 75 7.28 -10.19 -11.58
C SER A 75 8.35 -9.81 -12.61
N THR A 76 8.82 -10.80 -13.36
CA THR A 76 9.71 -10.57 -14.51
C THR A 76 8.94 -10.36 -15.82
N ASP A 77 7.66 -10.75 -15.85
CA ASP A 77 6.75 -10.53 -16.97
C ASP A 77 6.36 -9.05 -17.05
N ILE A 78 6.58 -8.43 -18.21
CA ILE A 78 6.41 -6.99 -18.43
C ILE A 78 5.00 -6.51 -18.08
N ASP A 79 3.98 -7.29 -18.40
CA ASP A 79 2.57 -6.93 -18.18
C ASP A 79 2.18 -6.95 -16.70
N LYS A 80 3.04 -7.53 -15.85
CA LYS A 80 2.83 -7.71 -14.41
C LYS A 80 3.79 -6.84 -13.57
N LYS A 81 4.72 -6.12 -14.21
CA LYS A 81 5.69 -5.26 -13.51
C LYS A 81 5.05 -4.00 -12.95
N LEU A 82 5.80 -3.34 -12.07
CA LEU A 82 5.54 -1.96 -11.68
C LEU A 82 5.26 -1.13 -12.93
N GLY A 83 4.12 -0.46 -12.95
CA GLY A 83 3.71 0.35 -14.08
C GLY A 83 2.60 1.31 -13.71
N PHE A 84 2.24 2.13 -14.69
CA PHE A 84 1.10 3.01 -14.59
C PHE A 84 0.18 2.86 -15.80
N GLY A 85 -1.10 3.11 -15.57
CA GLY A 85 -2.14 3.03 -16.58
C GLY A 85 -2.81 4.39 -16.84
N LEU A 86 -3.30 4.55 -18.06
CA LEU A 86 -4.17 5.64 -18.47
C LEU A 86 -5.61 5.12 -18.48
N TRP A 87 -6.40 5.48 -17.48
CA TRP A 87 -7.83 5.22 -17.49
C TRP A 87 -8.58 6.41 -18.09
N GLU A 88 -9.43 6.12 -19.07
CA GLU A 88 -10.35 7.07 -19.68
C GLU A 88 -11.78 6.63 -19.40
N GLY A 89 -12.59 7.59 -18.96
CA GLY A 89 -13.97 7.31 -18.60
C GLY A 89 -14.62 8.42 -17.80
N GLU A 90 -15.82 8.14 -17.32
CA GLU A 90 -16.64 9.09 -16.57
C GLU A 90 -17.00 8.53 -15.20
N TYR A 91 -17.04 9.42 -14.23
CA TYR A 91 -17.63 9.15 -12.92
C TYR A 91 -19.05 9.67 -12.90
N LEU A 92 -19.99 8.80 -12.53
CA LEU A 92 -21.42 9.12 -12.46
C LEU A 92 -21.82 9.20 -11.00
N ASN A 93 -22.17 10.41 -10.55
CA ASN A 93 -22.74 10.65 -9.22
C ASN A 93 -24.27 10.52 -9.33
N LEU A 94 -24.80 9.36 -9.00
CA LEU A 94 -26.24 9.10 -9.19
C LEU A 94 -27.09 9.48 -7.96
N TYR A 95 -26.56 9.32 -6.74
CA TYR A 95 -27.27 9.62 -5.50
C TYR A 95 -26.28 9.68 -4.32
N GLU A 96 -26.52 10.57 -3.34
CA GLU A 96 -25.73 10.86 -2.11
C GLU A 96 -24.66 9.81 -1.72
N GLY A 97 -23.50 9.83 -2.39
CA GLY A 97 -22.34 8.98 -2.07
C GLY A 97 -22.09 7.76 -2.96
N TYR A 98 -23.03 7.39 -3.84
CA TYR A 98 -22.81 6.33 -4.84
C TYR A 98 -22.03 6.88 -6.04
N LEU A 99 -20.73 6.55 -6.06
CA LEU A 99 -19.83 6.86 -7.16
C LEU A 99 -19.78 5.67 -8.13
N PHE A 100 -20.52 5.77 -9.23
CA PHE A 100 -20.40 4.81 -10.33
C PHE A 100 -19.31 5.28 -11.28
N ARG A 101 -18.80 4.37 -12.10
CA ARG A 101 -17.95 4.75 -13.23
C ARG A 101 -18.21 3.88 -14.43
N VAL A 102 -17.89 4.43 -15.58
CA VAL A 102 -17.82 3.75 -16.87
C VAL A 102 -16.50 4.14 -17.55
N GLY A 103 -15.81 3.18 -18.15
CA GLY A 103 -14.55 3.42 -18.86
C GLY A 103 -13.52 2.36 -18.57
N ASP A 104 -12.40 2.41 -19.29
CA ASP A 104 -11.37 1.37 -19.27
C ASP A 104 -9.97 1.96 -19.25
N VAL A 105 -8.99 1.14 -18.89
CA VAL A 105 -7.57 1.48 -19.01
C VAL A 105 -7.16 1.31 -20.47
N THR A 106 -6.94 2.42 -21.17
CA THR A 106 -6.63 2.42 -22.61
C THR A 106 -5.20 1.99 -22.89
N ARG A 107 -4.29 2.20 -21.92
CA ARG A 107 -2.88 1.86 -22.07
C ARG A 107 -2.18 1.63 -20.72
N TRP A 108 -1.21 0.72 -20.71
CA TRP A 108 -0.27 0.51 -19.62
C TRP A 108 1.16 0.81 -20.07
N TYR A 109 1.93 1.41 -19.16
CA TYR A 109 3.35 1.65 -19.30
C TYR A 109 4.08 1.08 -18.09
N HIS A 110 5.24 0.46 -18.31
CA HIS A 110 5.92 -0.34 -17.30
C HIS A 110 7.32 0.17 -17.02
N ALA A 111 7.78 -0.02 -15.78
CA ALA A 111 9.13 0.30 -15.34
C ALA A 111 10.17 -0.46 -16.17
N THR A 112 11.19 0.25 -16.65
CA THR A 112 12.22 -0.29 -17.55
C THR A 112 13.58 -0.37 -16.87
N SER A 113 14.14 0.76 -16.44
CA SER A 113 15.47 0.82 -15.83
C SER A 113 15.59 1.96 -14.81
N LEU A 114 16.55 1.82 -13.90
CA LEU A 114 16.94 2.88 -12.97
C LEU A 114 17.67 3.99 -13.73
N LEU A 115 17.15 5.22 -13.65
CA LEU A 115 17.77 6.40 -14.26
C LEU A 115 18.71 7.11 -13.28
N SER A 116 18.26 7.27 -12.03
CA SER A 116 19.06 7.87 -10.97
C SER A 116 18.56 7.42 -9.59
N TYR A 117 19.40 7.53 -8.58
CA TYR A 117 18.98 7.30 -7.20
C TYR A 117 19.70 8.25 -6.24
N GLN A 118 19.03 8.57 -5.14
CA GLN A 118 19.54 9.38 -4.05
C GLN A 118 19.46 8.59 -2.75
N LYS A 119 20.56 8.60 -1.99
CA LYS A 119 20.62 7.96 -0.68
C LYS A 119 19.65 8.65 0.31
N PRO A 120 19.01 7.88 1.22
CA PRO A 120 19.22 6.45 1.42
C PRO A 120 18.53 5.54 0.39
N ALA A 121 17.34 5.90 -0.10
CA ALA A 121 16.50 4.96 -0.86
C ALA A 121 15.40 5.64 -1.70
N THR A 122 15.76 6.71 -2.42
CA THR A 122 14.89 7.34 -3.43
C THR A 122 15.42 7.01 -4.82
N PHE A 123 14.57 6.49 -5.70
CA PHE A 123 14.91 6.02 -7.03
C PHE A 123 14.03 6.69 -8.08
N VAL A 124 14.61 7.10 -9.20
CA VAL A 124 13.90 7.56 -10.38
C VAL A 124 14.02 6.48 -11.44
N VAL A 125 12.88 5.92 -11.83
CA VAL A 125 12.79 4.76 -12.72
C VAL A 125 12.16 5.20 -14.03
N GLY A 126 12.80 4.84 -15.14
CA GLY A 126 12.27 5.05 -16.49
C GLY A 126 11.09 4.12 -16.77
N THR A 127 10.27 4.48 -17.75
CA THR A 127 9.14 3.65 -18.17
C THR A 127 9.18 3.37 -19.67
N SER A 128 8.26 2.54 -20.16
CA SER A 128 8.07 2.33 -21.59
C SER A 128 7.38 3.50 -22.31
N ASP A 129 6.95 4.55 -21.60
CA ASP A 129 6.42 5.79 -22.20
C ASP A 129 7.55 6.75 -22.59
N THR A 130 8.28 6.39 -23.65
CA THR A 130 9.41 7.21 -24.13
C THR A 130 8.95 8.51 -24.80
N GLU A 131 7.73 8.56 -25.33
CA GLU A 131 7.20 9.74 -26.01
C GLU A 131 6.97 10.90 -25.03
N ASN A 132 6.48 10.60 -23.82
CA ASN A 132 6.17 11.60 -22.79
C ASN A 132 7.23 11.68 -21.69
N ASN A 133 8.35 10.95 -21.83
CA ASN A 133 9.41 10.82 -20.82
C ASN A 133 8.86 10.51 -19.42
N ALA A 134 7.87 9.63 -19.33
CA ALA A 134 7.25 9.32 -18.05
C ALA A 134 8.22 8.57 -17.14
N THR A 135 8.28 8.96 -15.87
CA THR A 135 9.11 8.31 -14.86
C THR A 135 8.30 7.97 -13.62
N LEU A 136 8.84 7.06 -12.81
CA LEU A 136 8.32 6.73 -11.49
C LEU A 136 9.33 7.15 -10.44
N THR A 137 8.89 7.91 -9.44
CA THR A 137 9.67 8.11 -8.21
C THR A 137 9.31 7.01 -7.24
N VAL A 138 10.27 6.17 -6.89
CA VAL A 138 10.13 5.09 -5.91
C VAL A 138 10.92 5.46 -4.66
N VAL A 139 10.25 5.50 -3.52
CA VAL A 139 10.86 5.76 -2.20
C VAL A 139 10.63 4.54 -1.33
N ILE A 140 11.72 4.02 -0.78
CA ILE A 140 11.68 2.91 0.18
C ILE A 140 12.11 3.45 1.53
N ASP A 141 11.31 3.20 2.55
CA ASP A 141 11.62 3.57 3.93
C ASP A 141 11.44 2.36 4.85
N ASN A 142 12.17 2.32 5.97
CA ASN A 142 11.99 1.28 6.98
C ASN A 142 12.58 1.66 8.34
N PRO A 143 11.88 2.44 9.16
CA PRO A 143 12.25 2.61 10.55
C PRO A 143 11.91 1.38 11.42
N SER A 144 11.04 0.48 10.95
CA SER A 144 10.63 -0.76 11.63
C SER A 144 9.70 -1.69 10.81
N GLN A 145 9.15 -1.18 9.70
CA GLN A 145 8.34 -1.90 8.70
C GLN A 145 8.76 -1.42 7.31
N PHE A 146 8.79 -2.28 6.30
CA PHE A 146 9.11 -1.87 4.93
C PHE A 146 7.96 -1.06 4.34
N LYS A 147 8.24 0.16 3.91
CA LYS A 147 7.27 1.06 3.27
C LYS A 147 7.74 1.38 1.86
N LEU A 148 6.85 1.22 0.90
CA LEU A 148 7.04 1.52 -0.51
C LEU A 148 6.11 2.65 -0.91
N SER A 149 6.67 3.74 -1.40
CA SER A 149 5.92 4.85 -1.98
C SER A 149 6.32 5.03 -3.43
N ILE A 150 5.35 5.07 -4.33
CA ILE A 150 5.56 5.31 -5.76
C ILE A 150 4.71 6.50 -6.17
N LYS A 151 5.29 7.42 -6.94
CA LYS A 151 4.59 8.53 -7.58
C LYS A 151 4.89 8.53 -9.07
N ILE A 152 3.86 8.68 -9.90
CA ILE A 152 4.03 8.89 -11.34
C ILE A 152 4.46 10.34 -11.57
N ASN A 153 5.54 10.55 -12.33
CA ASN A 153 5.88 11.85 -12.87
C ASN A 153 5.69 11.78 -14.38
N VAL A 154 4.54 12.26 -14.84
CA VAL A 154 4.19 12.25 -16.26
C VAL A 154 3.61 13.59 -16.66
N ASN A 155 4.06 14.08 -17.83
CA ASN A 155 3.43 15.20 -18.51
C ASN A 155 2.50 14.67 -19.61
N HIS A 156 1.50 13.86 -19.21
CA HIS A 156 0.53 13.26 -20.14
C HIS A 156 -0.84 13.93 -19.96
N PRO A 157 -1.56 14.27 -21.04
CA PRO A 157 -2.85 14.95 -20.96
C PRO A 157 -3.89 14.17 -20.15
N GLY A 158 -3.87 12.83 -20.25
CA GLY A 158 -4.72 11.94 -19.47
C GLY A 158 -4.29 11.71 -18.01
N LYS A 159 -3.13 12.23 -17.58
CA LYS A 159 -2.48 12.06 -16.25
C LYS A 159 -2.59 10.62 -15.72
N GLY A 160 -1.53 9.82 -15.85
CA GLY A 160 -1.46 8.45 -15.30
C GLY A 160 -2.20 8.35 -13.97
N ASN A 161 -3.29 7.61 -13.94
CA ASN A 161 -4.27 7.60 -12.85
C ASN A 161 -4.52 6.18 -12.31
N ARG A 162 -3.69 5.23 -12.76
CA ARG A 162 -3.56 3.89 -12.21
C ARG A 162 -2.09 3.64 -11.95
N VAL A 163 -1.76 3.06 -10.80
CA VAL A 163 -0.44 2.48 -10.54
C VAL A 163 -0.66 1.04 -10.15
N ALA A 164 0.15 0.13 -10.67
CA ALA A 164 0.07 -1.27 -10.30
C ALA A 164 1.42 -1.95 -10.26
N MET A 165 1.49 -3.03 -9.49
CA MET A 165 2.69 -3.85 -9.33
C MET A 165 2.29 -5.29 -9.01
N GLY A 166 2.91 -6.24 -9.70
CA GLY A 166 2.72 -7.67 -9.46
C GLY A 166 3.87 -8.30 -8.69
N PHE A 167 3.53 -9.07 -7.66
CA PHE A 167 4.47 -9.89 -6.90
C PHE A 167 4.26 -11.38 -7.20
N ASN A 168 5.35 -12.07 -7.55
CA ASN A 168 5.32 -13.50 -7.83
C ASN A 168 4.91 -14.31 -6.59
N LEU A 169 4.01 -15.24 -6.83
CA LEU A 169 3.54 -16.22 -5.85
C LEU A 169 4.46 -17.43 -5.92
N VAL A 170 5.19 -17.66 -4.84
CA VAL A 170 6.11 -18.80 -4.74
C VAL A 170 5.33 -20.13 -4.73
N ASN A 171 4.08 -20.12 -4.28
CA ASN A 171 3.23 -21.30 -4.22
C ASN A 171 1.79 -20.99 -4.66
N LYS A 172 1.23 -21.87 -5.50
CA LYS A 172 -0.18 -21.81 -5.91
C LYS A 172 -1.17 -22.01 -4.75
N THR A 173 -0.73 -22.63 -3.65
CA THR A 173 -1.54 -22.86 -2.44
C THR A 173 -1.39 -21.75 -1.40
N GLU A 174 -0.68 -20.66 -1.71
CA GLU A 174 -0.63 -19.51 -0.82
C GLU A 174 -2.02 -18.89 -0.69
N GLY A 175 -2.50 -18.82 0.56
CA GLY A 175 -3.80 -18.27 0.92
C GLY A 175 -3.66 -16.81 1.35
N PHE A 176 -4.69 -16.02 1.08
CA PHE A 176 -4.74 -14.60 1.37
C PHE A 176 -5.96 -14.29 2.22
N TYR A 177 -5.74 -13.76 3.42
CA TYR A 177 -6.78 -13.50 4.41
C TYR A 177 -6.83 -12.02 4.78
N GLY A 178 -7.91 -11.60 5.44
CA GLY A 178 -8.15 -10.21 5.80
C GLY A 178 -9.04 -9.54 4.76
N PHE A 179 -8.56 -8.45 4.16
CA PHE A 179 -9.29 -7.61 3.22
C PHE A 179 -10.51 -6.87 3.81
N GLY A 180 -10.61 -6.80 5.14
CA GLY A 180 -11.78 -6.28 5.85
C GLY A 180 -12.82 -7.37 6.08
N GLU A 181 -14.10 -6.99 6.11
CA GLU A 181 -15.18 -7.97 6.18
C GLU A 181 -15.52 -8.48 4.77
N ARG A 182 -15.50 -9.81 4.60
CA ARG A 182 -15.81 -10.49 3.34
C ARG A 182 -16.84 -11.58 3.58
N PHE A 183 -17.89 -11.57 2.76
CA PHE A 183 -19.04 -12.48 2.90
C PHE A 183 -18.93 -13.73 2.03
N ASN A 184 -18.07 -13.73 1.02
CA ASN A 184 -17.90 -14.83 0.08
C ASN A 184 -17.00 -15.94 0.63
N ASP A 185 -15.79 -15.58 1.08
CA ASP A 185 -14.79 -16.53 1.59
C ASP A 185 -13.84 -15.81 2.56
N ALA A 186 -13.27 -16.55 3.51
CA ALA A 186 -12.16 -16.07 4.31
C ALA A 186 -10.84 -16.08 3.53
N ASN A 187 -10.61 -17.07 2.67
CA ASN A 187 -9.45 -17.16 1.81
C ASN A 187 -9.76 -16.55 0.43
N GLN A 188 -9.15 -15.41 0.15
CA GLN A 188 -9.38 -14.67 -1.08
C GLN A 188 -8.43 -15.05 -2.23
N ARG A 189 -7.66 -16.14 -2.10
CA ARG A 189 -6.89 -16.66 -3.23
C ARG A 189 -7.81 -16.99 -4.41
N GLY A 190 -7.42 -16.57 -5.61
CA GLY A 190 -8.21 -16.78 -6.83
C GLY A 190 -9.32 -15.75 -7.04
N HIS A 191 -9.39 -14.71 -6.19
CA HIS A 191 -10.33 -13.61 -6.31
C HIS A 191 -9.63 -12.31 -6.73
N ARG A 192 -10.44 -11.41 -7.30
CA ARG A 192 -10.08 -10.01 -7.60
C ARG A 192 -10.76 -9.10 -6.60
N VAL A 193 -10.09 -8.84 -5.48
CA VAL A 193 -10.68 -8.20 -4.31
C VAL A 193 -10.50 -6.68 -4.39
N GLY A 194 -11.60 -5.96 -4.60
CA GLY A 194 -11.63 -4.50 -4.56
C GLY A 194 -11.81 -3.95 -3.14
N HIS A 195 -11.24 -2.79 -2.90
CA HIS A 195 -11.39 -2.01 -1.67
C HIS A 195 -12.06 -0.69 -2.01
N TRP A 196 -13.39 -0.69 -1.92
CA TRP A 196 -14.23 0.47 -2.05
C TRP A 196 -15.47 0.21 -1.21
N LEU A 197 -15.83 1.17 -0.36
CA LEU A 197 -17.01 1.02 0.48
C LEU A 197 -18.23 1.03 -0.42
N GLU A 198 -18.97 -0.06 -0.39
CA GLU A 198 -20.19 -0.24 -1.18
C GLU A 198 -21.26 -0.81 -0.27
N GLU A 199 -22.49 -0.38 -0.48
CA GLU A 199 -23.65 -1.12 0.01
C GLU A 199 -23.57 -2.57 -0.50
N GLY A 200 -24.17 -3.52 0.21
CA GLY A 200 -24.23 -4.91 -0.24
C GLY A 200 -24.74 -5.02 -1.69
N SER A 201 -24.36 -6.10 -2.37
CA SER A 201 -24.67 -6.24 -3.80
C SER A 201 -26.16 -6.08 -4.12
N PHE A 202 -26.47 -5.34 -5.17
CA PHE A 202 -27.82 -5.22 -5.72
C PHE A 202 -28.31 -6.48 -6.46
N GLY A 203 -27.60 -7.62 -6.38
CA GLY A 203 -27.98 -8.86 -7.06
C GLY A 203 -27.89 -8.81 -8.60
N LEU A 204 -27.32 -7.73 -9.16
CA LEU A 204 -27.23 -7.53 -10.62
C LEU A 204 -26.21 -8.45 -11.32
N GLY A 205 -25.42 -9.21 -10.55
CA GLY A 205 -24.33 -10.03 -11.11
C GLY A 205 -23.28 -9.18 -11.84
N ASN A 206 -22.45 -9.82 -12.66
CA ASN A 206 -21.38 -9.14 -13.42
C ASN A 206 -21.76 -8.96 -14.90
N TRP A 207 -22.94 -8.37 -15.17
CA TRP A 207 -23.52 -8.28 -16.52
C TRP A 207 -22.78 -7.32 -17.46
N ASP A 208 -22.15 -6.28 -16.92
CA ASP A 208 -21.30 -5.33 -17.64
C ASP A 208 -19.97 -5.22 -16.91
N LYS A 209 -18.84 -5.41 -17.59
CA LYS A 209 -17.50 -5.36 -17.00
C LYS A 209 -16.97 -3.93 -16.82
N ASP A 210 -17.45 -2.98 -17.62
CA ASP A 210 -16.96 -1.61 -17.71
C ASP A 210 -17.75 -0.69 -16.77
N LEU A 211 -18.99 -1.07 -16.44
CA LEU A 211 -19.81 -0.41 -15.44
C LEU A 211 -19.47 -0.88 -14.01
N ARG A 212 -19.06 0.05 -13.14
CA ARG A 212 -18.87 -0.22 -11.71
C ARG A 212 -20.09 0.22 -10.91
N VAL A 213 -20.80 -0.77 -10.36
CA VAL A 213 -21.89 -0.64 -9.38
C VAL A 213 -21.73 -1.70 -8.30
N PRO A 214 -22.35 -1.56 -7.12
CA PRO A 214 -22.37 -2.60 -6.09
C PRO A 214 -22.93 -3.92 -6.64
N LYS A 215 -22.03 -4.82 -7.04
CA LYS A 215 -22.37 -6.06 -7.71
C LYS A 215 -21.47 -7.21 -7.29
N GLY A 216 -22.10 -8.35 -7.02
CA GLY A 216 -21.44 -9.60 -6.72
C GLY A 216 -21.01 -9.76 -5.26
N GLU A 217 -20.45 -10.92 -5.00
CA GLU A 217 -20.15 -11.44 -3.66
C GLU A 217 -19.01 -10.70 -2.93
N LEU A 218 -18.26 -9.85 -3.64
CA LEU A 218 -17.10 -9.14 -3.10
C LEU A 218 -17.44 -7.75 -2.52
N CYS A 219 -18.67 -7.28 -2.70
CA CYS A 219 -19.14 -6.02 -2.09
C CYS A 219 -19.16 -6.14 -0.57
N THR A 220 -18.75 -5.06 0.10
CA THR A 220 -18.69 -5.00 1.56
C THR A 220 -18.77 -3.55 2.03
N TYR A 221 -19.42 -3.35 3.19
CA TYR A 221 -19.48 -2.06 3.86
C TYR A 221 -18.23 -1.78 4.70
N ALA A 222 -17.35 -2.77 4.91
CA ALA A 222 -16.12 -2.62 5.68
C ALA A 222 -14.88 -3.17 4.94
N PRO A 223 -14.55 -2.64 3.74
CA PRO A 223 -13.33 -3.03 3.06
C PRO A 223 -12.10 -2.49 3.80
N MET A 224 -11.07 -3.31 3.92
CA MET A 224 -9.77 -2.88 4.43
C MET A 224 -8.70 -3.35 3.45
N PRO A 225 -7.87 -2.47 2.86
CA PRO A 225 -6.84 -2.87 1.91
C PRO A 225 -5.61 -3.44 2.62
N LEU A 226 -5.82 -4.43 3.49
CA LEU A 226 -4.84 -5.14 4.28
C LEU A 226 -5.03 -6.65 4.06
N THR A 227 -3.97 -7.34 3.66
CA THR A 227 -3.95 -8.80 3.52
C THR A 227 -2.86 -9.42 4.37
N ILE A 228 -3.13 -10.64 4.83
CA ILE A 228 -2.17 -11.52 5.51
C ILE A 228 -2.05 -12.78 4.66
N SER A 229 -0.83 -13.04 4.18
CA SER A 229 -0.49 -14.27 3.48
C SER A 229 -0.25 -15.42 4.47
N SER A 230 -0.66 -16.63 4.08
CA SER A 230 -0.32 -17.87 4.81
C SER A 230 1.19 -18.13 4.91
N ARG A 231 2.02 -17.46 4.09
CA ARG A 231 3.48 -17.50 4.15
C ARG A 231 4.10 -16.66 5.27
N GLY A 232 3.30 -15.92 6.04
CA GLY A 232 3.83 -15.15 7.15
C GLY A 232 4.28 -13.73 6.78
N TYR A 233 3.84 -13.18 5.65
CA TYR A 233 3.90 -11.73 5.40
C TYR A 233 2.51 -11.13 5.16
N GLY A 234 2.43 -9.81 5.06
CA GLY A 234 1.17 -9.07 4.98
C GLY A 234 1.41 -7.72 4.37
N LEU A 235 0.45 -7.24 3.60
CA LEU A 235 0.54 -6.04 2.79
C LEU A 235 -0.64 -5.16 3.13
N GLN A 236 -0.38 -3.88 3.36
CA GLN A 236 -1.41 -2.85 3.52
C GLN A 236 -1.19 -1.77 2.49
N MET A 237 -2.26 -1.31 1.84
CA MET A 237 -2.22 -0.08 1.06
C MET A 237 -2.53 1.10 1.98
N ASP A 238 -1.60 2.02 2.10
CA ASP A 238 -1.69 3.19 2.99
C ASP A 238 -2.31 4.38 2.25
N MET A 239 -3.54 4.18 1.76
CA MET A 239 -4.23 5.19 0.96
C MET A 239 -5.74 5.02 0.99
N TYR A 240 -6.45 6.12 0.70
CA TYR A 240 -7.92 6.17 0.66
C TYR A 240 -8.51 5.96 -0.74
N HIS A 241 -7.67 5.89 -1.77
CA HIS A 241 -8.13 5.63 -3.12
C HIS A 241 -8.53 4.16 -3.26
N ARG A 242 -9.39 3.86 -4.23
CA ARG A 242 -9.76 2.48 -4.52
C ARG A 242 -8.51 1.67 -4.88
N THR A 243 -8.40 0.50 -4.28
CA THR A 243 -7.32 -0.45 -4.59
C THR A 243 -7.90 -1.82 -4.90
N VAL A 244 -7.13 -2.64 -5.62
CA VAL A 244 -7.50 -4.01 -5.97
C VAL A 244 -6.32 -4.92 -5.68
N PHE A 245 -6.59 -6.05 -5.05
CA PHE A 245 -5.68 -7.17 -4.94
C PHE A 245 -6.21 -8.29 -5.83
N ASP A 246 -5.48 -8.64 -6.87
CA ASP A 246 -5.91 -9.57 -7.91
C ASP A 246 -4.98 -10.78 -7.94
N SER A 247 -5.51 -11.92 -7.51
CA SER A 247 -4.88 -13.24 -7.69
C SER A 247 -5.72 -14.16 -8.57
N LYS A 248 -6.71 -13.58 -9.28
CA LYS A 248 -7.61 -14.27 -10.20
C LYS A 248 -7.12 -14.17 -11.63
N ARG A 249 -6.67 -12.97 -12.03
CA ARG A 249 -6.22 -12.69 -13.41
C ARG A 249 -5.02 -13.54 -13.81
N TRP A 250 -4.09 -13.74 -12.88
CA TRP A 250 -2.92 -14.59 -13.04
C TRP A 250 -2.78 -15.52 -11.84
N ASP A 251 -2.46 -16.78 -12.09
CA ASP A 251 -2.37 -17.79 -11.04
C ASP A 251 -1.02 -17.77 -10.31
N ASP A 252 -0.03 -17.07 -10.85
CA ASP A 252 1.35 -16.99 -10.39
C ASP A 252 1.72 -15.64 -9.78
N VAL A 253 0.81 -14.66 -9.74
CA VAL A 253 1.08 -13.30 -9.28
C VAL A 253 -0.05 -12.76 -8.41
N MET A 254 0.29 -12.08 -7.31
CA MET A 254 -0.59 -11.13 -6.65
C MET A 254 -0.37 -9.77 -7.29
N TYR A 255 -1.32 -9.32 -8.10
CA TYR A 255 -1.28 -8.02 -8.76
C TYR A 255 -2.06 -7.00 -7.95
N ILE A 256 -1.39 -5.92 -7.57
CA ILE A 256 -1.99 -4.88 -6.73
C ILE A 256 -2.11 -3.62 -7.59
N GLU A 257 -3.32 -3.09 -7.69
CA GLU A 257 -3.65 -1.90 -8.47
C GLU A 257 -4.22 -0.83 -7.55
N ALA A 258 -3.82 0.42 -7.77
CA ALA A 258 -4.34 1.61 -7.11
C ALA A 258 -4.91 2.57 -8.13
N GLU A 259 -6.09 3.11 -7.84
CA GLU A 259 -6.77 4.11 -8.66
C GLU A 259 -6.34 5.52 -8.30
N ALA A 260 -5.04 5.76 -8.44
CA ALA A 260 -4.39 7.03 -8.18
C ALA A 260 -3.16 7.18 -9.06
N ASP A 261 -2.58 8.38 -9.06
CA ASP A 261 -1.28 8.65 -9.67
C ASP A 261 -0.10 8.34 -8.72
N PHE A 262 -0.39 7.62 -7.63
CA PHE A 262 0.57 7.18 -6.62
C PHE A 262 0.17 5.81 -6.05
N PHE A 263 1.11 5.18 -5.34
CA PHE A 263 0.93 3.88 -4.70
C PHE A 263 1.72 3.86 -3.40
N HIS A 264 1.05 3.65 -2.27
CA HIS A 264 1.67 3.56 -0.95
C HIS A 264 1.33 2.20 -0.33
N MET A 265 2.37 1.45 0.04
CA MET A 265 2.21 0.11 0.59
C MET A 265 3.17 -0.11 1.75
N THR A 266 2.67 -0.71 2.82
CA THR A 266 3.47 -1.23 3.94
C THR A 266 3.49 -2.76 3.88
N LEU A 267 4.70 -3.34 3.97
CA LEU A 267 4.93 -4.77 4.17
C LEU A 267 5.25 -5.04 5.64
N PHE A 268 4.46 -5.95 6.23
CA PHE A 268 4.70 -6.49 7.56
C PHE A 268 5.32 -7.88 7.43
N ALA A 269 6.62 -7.98 7.70
CA ALA A 269 7.31 -9.27 7.77
C ALA A 269 7.33 -9.80 9.21
N GLY A 270 7.04 -11.08 9.41
CA GLY A 270 7.08 -11.70 10.74
C GLY A 270 6.97 -13.21 10.71
N LYS A 271 7.54 -13.90 11.70
CA LYS A 271 7.66 -15.37 11.68
C LYS A 271 6.33 -16.12 11.65
N THR A 272 5.24 -15.53 12.18
CA THR A 272 3.90 -16.13 12.18
C THR A 272 2.83 -15.05 12.03
N PRO A 273 1.62 -15.39 11.54
CA PRO A 273 0.47 -14.48 11.54
C PRO A 273 0.16 -13.93 12.94
N ARG A 274 0.29 -14.76 13.99
CA ARG A 274 0.03 -14.38 15.39
C ARG A 274 0.93 -13.27 15.90
N VAL A 275 2.23 -13.32 15.60
CA VAL A 275 3.18 -12.27 16.01
C VAL A 275 2.86 -10.92 15.35
N ARG A 276 2.11 -10.92 14.25
CA ARG A 276 1.86 -9.71 13.45
C ARG A 276 0.58 -8.97 13.81
N VAL A 277 -0.47 -9.65 14.26
CA VAL A 277 -1.68 -8.99 14.79
C VAL A 277 -1.36 -8.09 16.00
N THR A 278 -0.26 -8.35 16.71
CA THR A 278 0.18 -7.55 17.87
C THR A 278 1.14 -6.39 17.54
N LEU A 279 1.58 -6.25 16.28
CA LEU A 279 2.57 -5.23 15.85
C LEU A 279 1.95 -4.11 14.99
N SER A 280 0.66 -4.24 14.63
CA SER A 280 -0.16 -3.23 13.97
C SER A 280 -0.90 -2.38 14.98
#